data_AF-A0A7R9VWI5-F1
#
_entry.id   AF-A0A7R9VWI5-F1
#
_cell.length_a   1.000
_cell.length_b   1.000
_cell.length_c   1.000
_cell.angle_alpha   90.00
_cell.angle_beta   90.00
_cell.angle_gamma   90.00
#
_symmetry.space_group_name_H-M   'P 1'
#
loop_
_entity.id
_entity.type
_entity.pdbx_description
1 polymer ?
#
loop_
_entity_poly.entity_id
_entity_poly.type
_entity_poly.pdbx_seq_one_letter_code
_entity_poly.pdbx_strand_id
1 'polypeptide(L)'
;LDEMRRFSQALSPSIRDSTFLESCGVADLISTCYGGRNRLVAMEYTKSVMEGKSTSFDELEEKLLKGQKLQGVLTSNEVQEILVKKGWQQEYPLFTTINAIVNGKLSPKDVTRHVQACRTLLASSGDQKQAAKSESGDKKMPMRAPLTLTMTS
;
A
#
# COMPACT_ATOMS: atom_id res chain seq x y z
N LEU A 1 -3.80 8.98 14.13
CA LEU A 1 -3.34 10.40 14.13
C LEU A 1 -1.83 10.52 14.03
N ASP A 2 -1.04 9.75 14.79
CA ASP A 2 0.43 9.84 14.77
C ASP A 2 1.06 9.70 13.37
N GLU A 3 0.73 8.63 12.64
CA GLU A 3 1.25 8.42 11.28
C GLU A 3 0.82 9.53 10.30
N MET A 4 -0.38 10.11 10.45
CA MET A 4 -0.80 11.27 9.63
C MET A 4 0.08 12.49 9.90
N ARG A 5 0.38 12.76 11.19
CA ARG A 5 1.24 13.87 11.61
C ARG A 5 2.63 13.74 11.01
N ARG A 6 3.28 12.59 11.26
CA ARG A 6 4.61 12.28 10.76
C ARG A 6 4.68 12.32 9.23
N PHE A 7 3.68 11.75 8.54
CA PHE A 7 3.63 11.72 7.08
C PHE A 7 3.53 13.12 6.49
N SER A 8 2.65 13.95 7.04
CA SER A 8 2.45 15.33 6.62
C SER A 8 3.73 16.15 6.80
N GLN A 9 4.38 16.04 7.96
CA GLN A 9 5.63 16.76 8.24
C GLN A 9 6.82 16.27 7.40
N ALA A 10 6.87 14.98 7.09
CA ALA A 10 7.90 14.41 6.22
C ALA A 10 7.77 14.90 4.77
N LEU A 11 6.55 15.21 4.31
CA LEU A 11 6.30 15.79 2.99
C LEU A 11 6.38 17.32 2.98
N SER A 12 5.98 17.97 4.06
CA SER A 12 5.98 19.42 4.22
C SER A 12 6.40 19.81 5.64
N PRO A 13 7.70 20.09 5.86
CA PRO A 13 8.23 20.38 7.20
C PRO A 13 7.65 21.63 7.89
N SER A 14 6.95 22.49 7.15
CA SER A 14 6.31 23.71 7.70
C SER A 14 4.99 23.44 8.43
N ILE A 15 4.45 22.22 8.36
CA ILE A 15 3.20 21.86 9.04
C ILE A 15 3.40 21.83 10.56
N ARG A 16 2.58 22.59 11.26
CA ARG A 16 2.62 22.73 12.72
C ARG A 16 1.87 21.60 13.41
N ASP A 17 2.38 21.14 14.54
CA ASP A 17 1.70 20.12 15.37
C ASP A 17 0.30 20.56 15.81
N SER A 18 0.13 21.85 16.12
CA SER A 18 -1.16 22.40 16.56
C SER A 18 -2.26 22.21 15.52
N THR A 19 -1.94 22.16 14.22
CA THR A 19 -2.92 21.94 13.15
C THR A 19 -3.63 20.58 13.30
N PHE A 20 -3.00 19.56 13.86
CA PHE A 20 -3.64 18.26 14.08
C PHE A 20 -4.63 18.26 15.25
N LEU A 21 -4.57 19.29 16.11
CA LEU A 21 -5.51 19.49 17.22
C LEU A 21 -6.73 20.32 16.80
N GLU A 22 -6.66 20.98 15.64
CA GLU A 22 -7.79 21.68 15.05
C GLU A 22 -8.84 20.69 14.50
N SER A 23 -10.00 21.22 14.12
CA SER A 23 -11.13 20.42 13.64
C SER A 23 -10.77 19.53 12.44
N CYS A 24 -9.95 20.03 11.51
CA CYS A 24 -9.49 19.28 10.34
C CYS A 24 -8.50 18.14 10.66
N GLY A 25 -8.02 18.03 11.91
CA GLY A 25 -7.18 16.96 12.38
C GLY A 25 -7.98 15.95 13.20
N VAL A 26 -7.92 16.08 14.52
CA VAL A 26 -8.46 15.08 15.46
C VAL A 26 -9.99 14.97 15.40
N ALA A 27 -10.72 16.09 15.26
CA ALA A 27 -12.18 16.04 15.28
C ALA A 27 -12.75 15.36 14.02
N ASP A 28 -12.24 15.72 12.84
CA ASP A 28 -12.61 15.07 11.58
C ASP A 28 -12.25 13.57 11.59
N LEU A 29 -11.06 13.22 12.09
CA LEU A 29 -10.66 11.83 12.22
C LEU A 29 -11.62 11.03 13.11
N ILE A 30 -12.01 11.57 14.28
CA ILE A 30 -12.98 10.93 15.18
C ILE A 30 -14.32 10.77 14.46
N SER A 31 -14.88 11.85 13.92
CA SER A 31 -16.18 11.82 13.24
C SER A 31 -16.21 10.79 12.11
N THR A 32 -15.17 10.78 11.27
CA THR A 32 -15.03 9.82 10.17
C THR A 32 -14.85 8.38 10.65
N CYS A 33 -14.10 8.15 11.74
CA CYS A 33 -13.89 6.81 12.29
C CYS A 33 -15.12 6.21 12.99
N TYR A 34 -16.08 7.02 13.41
CA TYR A 34 -17.32 6.55 14.05
C TYR A 34 -18.53 6.54 13.10
N GLY A 35 -18.65 7.52 12.21
CA GLY A 35 -19.83 7.71 11.35
C GLY A 35 -19.56 7.71 9.84
N GLY A 36 -18.30 7.62 9.40
CA GLY A 36 -17.93 7.76 8.00
C GLY A 36 -18.23 6.53 7.13
N ARG A 37 -18.38 6.76 5.83
CA ARG A 37 -18.61 5.71 4.80
C ARG A 37 -17.47 4.70 4.74
N ASN A 38 -16.22 5.16 4.92
CA ASN A 38 -15.05 4.29 4.99
C ASN A 38 -15.20 3.24 6.10
N ARG A 39 -15.65 3.65 7.29
CA ARG A 39 -15.89 2.75 8.42
C ARG A 39 -17.01 1.75 8.12
N LEU A 40 -18.14 2.23 7.58
CA LEU A 40 -19.28 1.38 7.22
C LEU A 40 -18.87 0.26 6.27
N VAL A 41 -18.18 0.60 5.17
CA VAL A 41 -17.76 -0.38 4.16
C VAL A 41 -16.67 -1.31 4.70
N ALA A 42 -15.65 -0.78 5.41
CA ALA A 42 -14.59 -1.60 5.98
C ALA A 42 -15.10 -2.59 7.04
N MET A 43 -16.14 -2.23 7.78
CA MET A 43 -16.80 -3.12 8.74
C MET A 43 -17.49 -4.30 8.03
N GLU A 44 -18.23 -4.04 6.97
CA GLU A 44 -18.90 -5.10 6.19
C GLU A 44 -17.88 -5.98 5.44
N TYR A 45 -16.81 -5.39 4.91
CA TYR A 45 -15.68 -6.13 4.34
C TYR A 45 -15.07 -7.07 5.37
N THR A 46 -14.74 -6.55 6.55
CA THR A 46 -14.15 -7.34 7.64
C THR A 46 -15.07 -8.48 8.04
N LYS A 47 -16.36 -8.20 8.24
CA LYS A 47 -17.35 -9.24 8.58
C LYS A 47 -17.41 -10.33 7.52
N SER A 48 -17.48 -9.95 6.24
CA SER A 48 -17.51 -10.90 5.11
C SER A 48 -16.26 -11.79 5.09
N VAL A 49 -15.08 -11.20 5.21
CA VAL A 49 -13.81 -11.95 5.24
C VAL A 49 -13.73 -12.89 6.45
N MET A 50 -14.21 -12.46 7.63
CA MET A 50 -14.26 -13.31 8.82
C MET A 50 -15.24 -14.49 8.69
N GLU A 51 -16.29 -14.35 7.89
CA GLU A 51 -17.24 -15.41 7.53
C GLU A 51 -16.73 -16.31 6.38
N GLY A 52 -15.52 -16.07 5.86
CA GLY A 52 -14.93 -16.83 4.76
C GLY A 52 -15.49 -16.48 3.38
N LYS A 53 -16.20 -15.35 3.26
CA LYS A 53 -16.73 -14.88 1.97
C LYS A 53 -15.66 -14.12 1.20
N SER A 54 -15.67 -14.29 -0.12
CA SER A 54 -14.93 -13.43 -1.04
C SER A 54 -15.81 -12.24 -1.40
N THR A 55 -15.41 -11.05 -0.94
CA THR A 55 -16.09 -9.78 -1.22
C THR A 55 -15.03 -8.71 -1.47
N SER A 56 -15.24 -7.87 -2.47
CA SER A 56 -14.37 -6.73 -2.79
C SER A 56 -14.91 -5.42 -2.23
N PHE A 57 -14.03 -4.41 -2.13
CA PHE A 57 -14.45 -3.06 -1.75
C PHE A 57 -15.34 -2.40 -2.81
N ASP A 58 -15.16 -2.71 -4.09
CA ASP A 58 -15.97 -2.16 -5.19
C ASP A 58 -17.42 -2.65 -5.11
N GLU A 59 -17.63 -3.96 -4.87
CA GLU A 59 -18.96 -4.53 -4.67
C GLU A 59 -19.67 -3.92 -3.45
N LEU A 60 -18.92 -3.68 -2.37
CA LEU A 60 -19.48 -3.06 -1.17
C LEU A 60 -19.74 -1.56 -1.35
N GLU A 61 -18.92 -0.85 -2.12
CA GLU A 61 -19.19 0.56 -2.50
C GLU A 61 -20.54 0.64 -3.22
N GLU A 62 -20.74 -0.15 -4.28
CA GLU A 62 -21.97 -0.13 -5.06
C GLU A 62 -23.19 -0.47 -4.19
N LYS A 63 -23.08 -1.54 -3.39
CA LYS A 63 -24.16 -2.03 -2.54
C LYS A 63 -24.53 -1.07 -1.41
N LEU A 64 -23.55 -0.46 -0.75
CA LEU A 64 -23.76 0.28 0.50
C LEU A 64 -23.86 1.79 0.30
N LEU A 65 -23.18 2.34 -0.72
CA LEU A 65 -22.98 3.79 -0.84
C LEU A 65 -23.88 4.47 -1.88
N LYS A 66 -24.72 3.73 -2.60
CA LYS A 66 -25.77 4.28 -3.49
C LYS A 66 -25.24 5.36 -4.45
N GLY A 67 -24.11 5.10 -5.09
CA GLY A 67 -23.44 6.02 -6.03
C GLY A 67 -22.43 6.99 -5.40
N GLN A 68 -22.29 7.01 -4.08
CA GLN A 68 -21.23 7.77 -3.42
C GLN A 68 -19.90 7.00 -3.43
N LYS A 69 -18.78 7.73 -3.51
CA LYS A 69 -17.44 7.13 -3.63
C LYS A 69 -16.72 6.89 -2.29
N LEU A 70 -16.03 5.76 -2.22
CA LEU A 70 -15.22 5.29 -1.11
C LEU A 70 -13.76 5.75 -1.28
N GLN A 71 -13.47 6.94 -0.77
CA GLN A 71 -12.14 7.54 -0.96
C GLN A 71 -11.01 6.83 -0.20
N GLY A 72 -11.31 6.16 0.92
CA GLY A 72 -10.28 5.58 1.80
C GLY A 72 -9.40 4.52 1.13
N VAL A 73 -9.97 3.70 0.25
CA VAL A 73 -9.21 2.65 -0.48
C VAL A 73 -8.28 3.29 -1.51
N LEU A 74 -8.79 4.27 -2.27
CA LEU A 74 -8.02 5.02 -3.26
C LEU A 74 -6.84 5.74 -2.60
N THR A 75 -7.11 6.51 -1.55
CA THR A 75 -6.06 7.22 -0.79
C THR A 75 -5.06 6.24 -0.17
N SER A 76 -5.49 5.07 0.31
CA SER A 76 -4.57 4.06 0.83
C SER A 76 -3.57 3.59 -0.22
N ASN A 77 -4.02 3.39 -1.47
CA ASN A 77 -3.15 2.99 -2.57
C ASN A 77 -2.17 4.12 -2.96
N GLU A 78 -2.65 5.36 -3.05
CA GLU A 78 -1.80 6.53 -3.35
C GLU A 78 -0.72 6.75 -2.28
N VAL A 79 -1.09 6.69 -1.00
CA VAL A 79 -0.14 6.78 0.12
C VAL A 79 0.86 5.64 0.03
N GLN A 80 0.42 4.41 -0.23
CA GLN A 80 1.32 3.27 -0.35
C GLN A 80 2.34 3.44 -1.47
N GLU A 81 1.95 3.99 -2.62
CA GLU A 81 2.89 4.29 -3.71
C GLU A 81 3.98 5.27 -3.27
N ILE A 82 3.62 6.32 -2.52
CA ILE A 82 4.57 7.28 -1.96
C ILE A 82 5.52 6.57 -0.99
N LEU A 83 4.98 5.73 -0.09
CA LEU A 83 5.78 4.99 0.89
C LEU A 83 6.77 4.04 0.22
N VAL A 84 6.36 3.32 -0.84
CA VAL A 84 7.24 2.44 -1.61
C VAL A 84 8.34 3.25 -2.30
N LYS A 85 7.98 4.35 -2.98
CA LYS A 85 8.95 5.22 -3.69
C LYS A 85 9.98 5.84 -2.74
N LYS A 86 9.58 6.17 -1.50
CA LYS A 86 10.45 6.76 -0.48
C LYS A 86 11.16 5.74 0.42
N GLY A 87 10.79 4.46 0.35
CA GLY A 87 11.30 3.43 1.25
C GLY A 87 10.80 3.55 2.69
N TRP A 88 9.62 4.17 2.90
CA TRP A 88 9.09 4.51 4.23
C TRP A 88 8.09 3.49 4.78
N GLN A 89 7.91 2.33 4.13
CA GLN A 89 6.87 1.37 4.51
C GLN A 89 7.01 0.89 5.97
N GLN A 90 8.25 0.70 6.46
CA GLN A 90 8.50 0.34 7.86
C GLN A 90 8.28 1.49 8.85
N GLU A 91 8.42 2.74 8.39
CA GLU A 91 8.18 3.96 9.20
C GLU A 91 6.69 4.22 9.42
N TYR A 92 5.84 3.76 8.49
CA TYR A 92 4.37 3.90 8.52
C TYR A 92 3.68 2.52 8.48
N PRO A 93 3.85 1.71 9.54
CA PRO A 93 3.39 0.33 9.56
C PRO A 93 1.87 0.18 9.54
N LEU A 94 1.10 1.12 10.12
CA LEU A 94 -0.36 1.08 10.06
C LEU A 94 -0.84 1.36 8.64
N PHE A 95 -0.36 2.41 7.97
CA PHE A 95 -0.70 2.68 6.57
C PHE A 95 -0.38 1.50 5.66
N THR A 96 0.82 0.91 5.81
CA THR A 96 1.24 -0.25 5.03
C THR A 96 0.38 -1.48 5.30
N THR A 97 0.07 -1.76 6.56
CA THR A 97 -0.78 -2.91 6.94
C THR A 97 -2.20 -2.73 6.42
N ILE A 98 -2.79 -1.54 6.56
CA ILE A 98 -4.12 -1.24 6.03
C ILE A 98 -4.14 -1.42 4.51
N ASN A 99 -3.14 -0.89 3.80
CA ASN A 99 -3.05 -1.09 2.36
C ASN A 99 -2.99 -2.58 1.96
N ALA A 100 -2.21 -3.37 2.70
CA ALA A 100 -2.12 -4.81 2.47
C ALA A 100 -3.45 -5.53 2.76
N ILE A 101 -4.20 -5.13 3.78
CA ILE A 101 -5.53 -5.70 4.10
C ILE A 101 -6.54 -5.37 3.00
N VAL A 102 -6.60 -4.12 2.54
CA VAL A 102 -7.57 -3.71 1.50
C VAL A 102 -7.27 -4.35 0.15
N ASN A 103 -6.02 -4.73 -0.11
CA ASN A 103 -5.59 -5.47 -1.29
C ASN A 103 -5.52 -7.00 -1.09
N GLY A 104 -6.11 -7.52 0.00
CA GLY A 104 -6.22 -8.96 0.25
C GLY A 104 -4.91 -9.70 0.55
N LYS A 105 -3.81 -8.98 0.83
CA LYS A 105 -2.50 -9.55 1.16
C LYS A 105 -2.36 -9.93 2.63
N LEU A 106 -3.15 -9.32 3.50
CA LEU A 106 -3.19 -9.59 4.94
C LEU A 106 -4.63 -9.77 5.42
N SER A 107 -4.79 -10.48 6.55
CA SER A 107 -6.10 -10.64 7.17
C SER A 107 -6.49 -9.37 7.92
N PRO A 108 -7.78 -8.99 7.96
CA PRO A 108 -8.26 -7.91 8.83
C PRO A 108 -7.84 -8.06 10.30
N LYS A 109 -7.62 -9.29 10.78
CA LYS A 109 -7.15 -9.56 12.16
C LYS A 109 -5.77 -8.96 12.44
N ASP A 110 -4.95 -8.75 11.42
CA ASP A 110 -3.58 -8.28 11.57
C ASP A 110 -3.49 -6.78 11.89
N VAL A 111 -4.59 -6.02 11.77
CA VAL A 111 -4.62 -4.59 12.08
C VAL A 111 -4.20 -4.28 13.53
N THR A 112 -4.55 -5.15 14.49
CA THR A 112 -4.19 -4.99 15.90
C THR A 112 -2.71 -5.24 16.16
N ARG A 113 -2.02 -5.89 15.23
CA ARG A 113 -0.58 -6.21 15.27
C ARG A 113 0.16 -5.58 14.08
N HIS A 114 -0.31 -4.43 13.59
CA HIS A 114 0.15 -3.79 12.36
C HIS A 114 1.68 -3.61 12.28
N VAL A 115 2.36 -3.30 13.39
CA VAL A 115 3.84 -3.20 13.40
C VAL A 115 4.48 -4.54 13.01
N GLN A 116 4.05 -5.64 13.61
CA GLN A 116 4.58 -6.96 13.32
C GLN A 116 4.16 -7.43 11.93
N ALA A 117 2.89 -7.21 11.56
CA ALA A 117 2.35 -7.59 10.27
C ALA A 117 3.08 -6.89 9.12
N CYS A 118 3.33 -5.57 9.24
CA CYS A 118 4.12 -4.81 8.29
C CYS A 118 5.55 -5.38 8.15
N ARG A 119 6.24 -5.64 9.26
CA ARG A 119 7.60 -6.21 9.23
C ARG A 119 7.64 -7.56 8.51
N THR A 120 6.73 -8.47 8.86
CA THR A 120 6.65 -9.80 8.22
C THR A 120 6.34 -9.69 6.73
N LEU A 121 5.43 -8.81 6.33
CA LEU A 121 5.07 -8.56 4.93
C LEU A 121 6.27 -8.05 4.11
N LEU A 122 7.07 -7.16 4.68
CA LEU A 122 8.22 -6.58 3.99
C LEU A 122 9.42 -7.53 3.96
N ALA A 123 9.58 -8.38 4.96
CA ALA A 123 10.59 -9.43 4.97
C ALA A 123 10.36 -10.45 3.83
N SER A 124 9.12 -10.94 3.66
CA SER A 124 8.78 -11.87 2.59
C SER A 124 8.92 -11.28 1.17
N SER A 125 8.84 -9.96 1.05
CA SER A 125 9.05 -9.24 -0.22
C SER A 125 10.54 -8.98 -0.51
N GLY A 126 11.39 -8.91 0.52
CA GLY A 126 12.83 -8.69 0.41
C GLY A 126 13.56 -9.90 -0.16
N ASP A 127 13.16 -11.11 0.24
CA ASP A 127 13.75 -12.37 -0.24
C ASP A 127 13.54 -12.54 -1.76
N GLN A 128 12.41 -12.09 -2.30
CA GLN A 128 12.13 -12.12 -3.74
C GLN A 128 13.02 -11.15 -4.55
N LYS A 129 13.46 -10.02 -3.97
CA LYS A 129 14.38 -9.08 -4.63
C LYS A 129 15.82 -9.60 -4.67
N GLN A 130 16.23 -10.47 -3.74
CA GLN A 130 17.55 -11.11 -3.77
C GLN A 130 17.62 -12.25 -4.79
N ALA A 131 16.57 -13.06 -4.93
CA ALA A 131 16.48 -14.10 -5.96
C ALA A 131 16.48 -13.52 -7.39
N ALA A 132 15.84 -12.37 -7.62
CA ALA A 132 15.83 -11.72 -8.93
C ALA A 132 17.19 -11.06 -9.31
N LYS A 133 18.08 -10.81 -8.33
CA LYS A 133 19.39 -10.19 -8.58
C LYS A 133 20.48 -11.22 -8.90
N SER A 134 20.27 -12.50 -8.60
CA SER A 134 21.20 -13.59 -8.95
C SER A 134 21.07 -14.09 -10.40
N GLU A 135 20.04 -13.69 -11.15
CA GLU A 135 19.84 -14.14 -12.54
C GLU A 135 20.38 -13.17 -13.62
N SER A 136 20.98 -12.04 -13.23
CA SER A 136 21.56 -11.07 -14.18
C SER A 136 23.09 -11.21 -14.38
N GLY A 137 23.68 -12.33 -13.98
CA GLY A 137 25.10 -12.64 -14.19
C GLY A 137 25.37 -13.28 -15.56
N ASP A 138 26.18 -12.61 -16.37
CA ASP A 138 26.92 -13.11 -17.55
C ASP A 138 26.14 -13.85 -18.67
N LYS A 139 25.65 -13.07 -19.63
CA LYS A 139 25.59 -13.51 -21.04
C LYS A 139 26.58 -12.72 -21.88
N LYS A 140 27.82 -13.22 -21.92
CA LYS A 140 28.84 -12.79 -22.88
C LYS A 140 28.35 -13.15 -24.29
N MET A 141 27.99 -12.14 -25.09
CA MET A 141 27.63 -12.32 -26.51
C MET A 141 28.86 -12.82 -27.29
N PRO A 142 28.76 -13.90 -28.09
CA PRO A 142 29.83 -14.27 -28.99
C PRO A 142 29.90 -13.32 -30.18
N MET A 143 31.07 -12.73 -30.42
CA MET A 143 31.39 -11.91 -31.59
C MET A 143 31.34 -12.78 -32.87
N ARG A 144 30.58 -12.34 -33.87
CA ARG A 144 30.53 -12.97 -35.19
C ARG A 144 31.81 -12.66 -35.98
N ALA A 145 32.36 -13.68 -36.63
CA ALA A 145 33.52 -13.59 -37.52
C ALA A 145 33.21 -12.82 -38.83
N PRO A 146 34.20 -12.19 -39.47
CA PRO A 146 34.00 -11.41 -40.69
C PRO A 146 33.85 -12.32 -41.92
N LEU A 147 32.89 -11.97 -42.80
CA LEU A 147 32.66 -12.60 -44.10
C LEU A 147 33.75 -12.15 -45.10
N THR A 148 34.55 -13.11 -45.59
CA THR A 148 35.46 -12.95 -46.73
C THR A 148 34.65 -12.95 -48.04
N LEU A 149 34.74 -11.85 -48.80
CA LEU A 149 34.17 -11.73 -50.14
C LEU A 149 35.19 -12.24 -51.17
N THR A 150 34.99 -13.43 -51.72
CA THR A 150 35.74 -13.91 -52.89
C THR A 150 35.12 -13.30 -54.15
N MET A 151 35.87 -12.44 -54.84
CA MET A 151 35.55 -11.98 -56.20
C MET A 151 35.98 -13.06 -57.20
N THR A 152 35.06 -13.48 -58.07
CA THR A 152 35.38 -14.29 -59.26
C THR A 152 34.80 -13.62 -60.50
N SER A 153 35.72 -13.40 -61.45
CA SER A 153 35.60 -12.91 -62.85
C SER A 153 35.20 -11.45 -63.05
#